data_AF-A0A970M4E6-F1
#
_entry.id   AF-A0A970M4E6-F1
#
_cell.length_a   1.000
_cell.length_b   1.000
_cell.length_c   1.000
_cell.angle_alpha   90.00
_cell.angle_beta   90.00
_cell.angle_gamma   90.00
#
_symmetry.space_group_name_H-M   'P 1'
#
loop_
_entity.id
_entity.type
_entity.pdbx_description
1 polymer ?
#
loop_
_entity_poly.entity_id
_entity_poly.type
_entity_poly.pdbx_seq_one_letter_code
_entity_poly.pdbx_strand_id
1 'polypeptide(L)'
;MDDQKKHLLRQLPKMDEILLALEKKGTFARYGRDFILSAGRTVVAELRESILAPGGGAAGMPPLEELTARVEEKLDAMRRYRLRKVVNATGVVLHTNLGRSPLCEEALAHMVGV
;
A
#
# COMPACT_ATOMS: atom_id res chain seq x y z
N MET A 1 21.32 -24.80 -6.93
CA MET A 1 19.96 -24.29 -6.63
C MET A 1 19.81 -22.79 -6.90
N ASP A 2 20.71 -22.14 -7.66
CA ASP A 2 20.70 -20.66 -7.79
C ASP A 2 20.41 -20.13 -9.19
N ASP A 3 20.46 -20.94 -10.25
CA ASP A 3 20.37 -20.40 -11.62
C ASP A 3 18.97 -19.92 -11.99
N GLN A 4 17.93 -20.60 -11.51
CA GLN A 4 16.55 -20.16 -11.65
C GLN A 4 16.29 -18.84 -10.92
N LYS A 5 16.81 -18.68 -9.69
CA LYS A 5 16.69 -17.43 -8.93
C LYS A 5 17.44 -16.29 -9.63
N LYS A 6 18.66 -16.54 -10.10
CA LYS A 6 19.43 -15.56 -10.90
C LYS A 6 18.70 -15.15 -12.17
N HIS A 7 18.03 -16.09 -12.85
CA HIS A 7 17.22 -15.80 -14.03
C HIS A 7 16.04 -14.89 -13.70
N LEU A 8 15.26 -15.21 -12.65
CA LEU A 8 14.13 -14.41 -12.22
C LEU A 8 14.54 -13.01 -11.74
N LEU A 9 15.66 -12.88 -11.03
CA LEU A 9 16.18 -11.57 -10.61
C LEU A 9 16.55 -10.66 -11.80
N ARG A 10 17.01 -11.24 -12.91
CA ARG A 10 17.27 -10.50 -14.16
C ARG A 10 16.00 -10.11 -14.91
N GLN A 11 14.91 -10.82 -14.66
CA GLN A 11 13.60 -10.56 -15.24
C GLN A 11 12.75 -9.59 -14.41
N LEU A 12 13.25 -9.10 -13.27
CA LEU A 12 12.55 -8.08 -12.50
C LEU A 12 12.21 -6.90 -13.43
N PRO A 13 10.94 -6.48 -13.47
CA PRO A 13 10.52 -5.42 -14.38
C PRO A 13 11.22 -4.12 -14.04
N LYS A 14 11.47 -3.33 -15.08
CA LYS A 14 12.02 -2.00 -14.87
C LYS A 14 10.95 -1.11 -14.23
N MET A 15 11.39 -0.19 -13.38
CA MET A 15 10.47 0.76 -12.75
C MET A 15 9.66 1.52 -13.80
N ASP A 16 10.29 1.93 -14.91
CA ASP A 16 9.63 2.67 -15.99
C ASP A 16 8.50 1.86 -16.67
N GLU A 17 8.62 0.54 -16.77
CA GLU A 17 7.57 -0.33 -17.33
C GLU A 17 6.33 -0.34 -16.43
N ILE A 18 6.55 -0.42 -15.12
CA ILE A 18 5.48 -0.33 -14.11
C ILE A 18 4.83 1.06 -14.15
N LEU A 19 5.63 2.12 -14.19
CA LEU A 19 5.12 3.50 -14.22
C LEU A 19 4.31 3.79 -15.48
N LEU A 20 4.77 3.36 -16.65
CA LEU A 20 4.04 3.52 -17.91
C LEU A 20 2.70 2.77 -17.88
N ALA A 21 2.67 1.56 -17.33
CA ALA A 21 1.43 0.79 -17.19
C ALA A 21 0.45 1.46 -16.22
N LEU A 22 0.92 2.04 -15.12
CA LEU A 22 0.10 2.81 -14.18
C LEU A 22 -0.39 4.15 -14.77
N GLU A 23 0.43 4.79 -15.59
CA GLU A 23 0.05 6.00 -16.33
C GLU A 23 -1.09 5.70 -17.30
N LYS A 24 -0.98 4.63 -18.09
CA LYS A 24 -2.04 4.17 -19.00
C LYS A 24 -3.34 3.81 -18.29
N LYS A 25 -3.27 3.34 -17.03
CA LYS A 25 -4.44 3.07 -16.18
C LYS A 25 -5.04 4.31 -15.52
N GLY A 26 -4.42 5.48 -15.68
CA GLY A 26 -4.88 6.73 -15.07
C GLY A 26 -4.57 6.86 -13.57
N THR A 27 -3.67 6.03 -13.02
CA THR A 27 -3.31 6.06 -11.59
C THR A 27 -2.72 7.42 -11.18
N PHE A 28 -2.00 8.09 -12.09
CA PHE A 28 -1.41 9.42 -11.86
C PHE A 28 -2.43 10.55 -11.70
N ALA A 29 -3.68 10.36 -12.15
CA ALA A 29 -4.75 11.32 -11.87
C ALA A 29 -5.27 11.22 -10.43
N ARG A 30 -5.01 10.10 -9.75
CA ARG A 30 -5.54 9.79 -8.41
C ARG A 30 -4.50 9.94 -7.30
N TYR A 31 -3.23 9.74 -7.61
CA TYR A 31 -2.13 9.77 -6.64
C TYR A 31 -0.98 10.64 -7.12
N GLY A 32 -0.32 11.31 -6.17
CA GLY A 32 0.90 12.06 -6.45
C GLY A 32 2.05 11.12 -6.88
N ARG A 33 2.90 11.61 -7.79
CA ARG A 33 4.02 10.85 -8.37
C ARG A 33 4.92 10.19 -7.33
N ASP A 34 5.21 10.87 -6.23
CA ASP A 34 6.09 10.34 -5.18
C ASP A 34 5.50 9.13 -4.47
N PHE A 35 4.18 9.10 -4.26
CA PHE A 35 3.48 7.93 -3.71
C PHE A 35 3.53 6.76 -4.67
N ILE A 36 3.30 7.01 -5.97
CA ILE A 36 3.36 5.98 -7.02
C ILE A 36 4.77 5.37 -7.08
N LEU A 37 5.81 6.20 -7.07
CA LEU A 37 7.20 5.74 -7.05
C LEU A 37 7.52 4.93 -5.79
N SER A 38 7.09 5.40 -4.62
CA SER A 38 7.32 4.72 -3.36
C SER A 38 6.66 3.34 -3.32
N ALA A 39 5.39 3.27 -3.75
CA ALA A 39 4.64 2.03 -3.83
C ALA A 39 5.26 1.06 -4.86
N GLY A 40 5.64 1.55 -6.04
CA GLY A 40 6.33 0.76 -7.07
C GLY A 40 7.66 0.17 -6.58
N ARG A 41 8.50 0.98 -5.93
CA ARG A 41 9.75 0.51 -5.30
C ARG A 41 9.51 -0.56 -4.26
N THR A 42 8.47 -0.38 -3.44
CA THR A 42 8.09 -1.36 -2.41
C THR A 42 7.69 -2.69 -3.05
N VAL A 43 6.84 -2.69 -4.09
CA VAL A 43 6.43 -3.93 -4.78
C VAL A 43 7.62 -4.64 -5.41
N VAL A 44 8.53 -3.92 -6.06
CA VAL A 44 9.74 -4.52 -6.66
C VAL A 44 10.67 -5.09 -5.59
N ALA A 45 10.83 -4.41 -4.46
CA ALA A 45 11.61 -4.91 -3.33
C ALA A 45 10.99 -6.19 -2.74
N GLU A 46 9.69 -6.22 -2.50
CA GLU A 46 8.98 -7.41 -2.01
C GLU A 46 9.07 -8.59 -2.99
N LEU A 47 9.02 -8.32 -4.29
CA LEU A 47 9.21 -9.34 -5.31
C LEU A 47 10.65 -9.88 -5.32
N ARG A 48 11.65 -9.01 -5.13
CA ARG A 48 13.04 -9.43 -4.99
C ARG A 48 13.23 -10.33 -3.78
N GLU A 49 12.68 -9.95 -2.63
CA GLU A 49 12.75 -10.73 -1.39
C GLU A 49 12.04 -12.08 -1.53
N SER A 50 10.88 -12.12 -2.20
CA SER A 50 10.14 -13.38 -2.42
C SER A 50 10.89 -14.36 -3.33
N ILE A 51 11.67 -13.86 -4.31
CA ILE A 51 12.55 -14.69 -5.14
C ILE A 51 13.74 -15.23 -4.33
N LEU A 52 14.31 -14.41 -3.44
CA LEU A 52 15.47 -14.78 -2.62
C LEU A 52 15.12 -15.75 -1.50
N ALA A 53 13.90 -15.69 -0.95
CA ALA A 53 13.44 -16.53 0.15
C ALA A 53 13.63 -18.05 -0.07
N PRO A 54 13.77 -18.86 0.99
CA PRO A 54 13.79 -20.32 0.89
C PRO A 54 12.51 -20.84 0.21
N GLY A 55 12.65 -21.66 -0.84
CA GLY A 55 11.50 -22.11 -1.66
C GLY A 55 10.92 -21.04 -2.62
N GLY A 56 11.48 -19.83 -2.60
CA GLY A 56 11.12 -18.72 -3.49
C GLY A 56 11.51 -18.98 -4.95
N GLY A 57 10.77 -18.34 -5.86
CA GLY A 57 10.99 -18.45 -7.32
C GLY A 57 10.33 -19.66 -8.00
N ALA A 58 9.65 -20.53 -7.26
CA ALA A 58 8.89 -21.66 -7.82
C ALA A 58 7.67 -21.20 -8.65
N ALA A 59 7.02 -20.10 -8.23
CA ALA A 59 5.84 -19.53 -8.90
C ALA A 59 6.18 -18.72 -10.17
N GLY A 60 7.48 -18.52 -10.48
CA GLY A 60 7.92 -17.71 -11.61
C GLY A 60 7.74 -16.20 -11.41
N MET A 61 7.88 -15.44 -12.51
CA MET A 61 7.69 -13.99 -12.54
C MET A 61 6.19 -13.67 -12.71
N PRO A 62 5.57 -12.91 -11.79
CA PRO A 62 4.19 -12.48 -11.98
C PRO A 62 4.04 -11.54 -13.19
N PRO A 63 2.89 -11.54 -13.87
CA PRO A 63 2.61 -10.65 -14.98
C PRO A 63 2.57 -9.17 -14.54
N LEU A 64 2.82 -8.26 -15.48
CA LEU A 64 2.86 -6.82 -15.21
C LEU A 64 1.52 -6.31 -14.66
N GLU A 65 0.41 -6.89 -15.11
CA GLU A 65 -0.94 -6.58 -14.65
C GLU A 65 -1.11 -6.86 -13.16
N GLU A 66 -0.56 -7.96 -12.67
CA GLU A 66 -0.60 -8.31 -11.25
C GLU A 66 0.27 -7.36 -10.42
N LEU A 67 1.46 -7.02 -10.93
CA LEU A 67 2.35 -6.08 -10.24
C LEU A 67 1.75 -4.68 -10.14
N THR A 68 1.12 -4.19 -11.21
CA THR A 68 0.41 -2.90 -11.17
C THR A 68 -0.77 -2.94 -10.20
N ALA A 69 -1.53 -4.04 -10.14
CA ALA A 69 -2.61 -4.20 -9.17
C ALA A 69 -2.09 -4.17 -7.72
N ARG A 70 -0.95 -4.82 -7.44
CA ARG A 70 -0.30 -4.76 -6.11
C ARG A 70 0.17 -3.34 -5.76
N VAL A 71 0.62 -2.56 -6.75
CA VAL A 71 0.97 -1.15 -6.55
C VAL A 71 -0.27 -0.33 -6.20
N GLU A 72 -1.37 -0.51 -6.93
CA GLU A 72 -2.64 0.17 -6.67
C GLU A 72 -3.20 -0.17 -5.28
N GLU A 73 -3.12 -1.44 -4.85
CA GLU A 73 -3.52 -1.86 -3.51
C GLU A 73 -2.72 -1.15 -2.42
N LYS A 74 -1.39 -1.03 -2.60
CA LYS A 74 -0.55 -0.28 -1.65
C LYS A 74 -0.87 1.20 -1.64
N LEU A 75 -1.14 1.80 -2.79
CA LEU A 75 -1.55 3.20 -2.89
C LEU A 75 -2.89 3.44 -2.16
N ASP A 76 -3.84 2.53 -2.32
CA ASP A 76 -5.11 2.57 -1.59
C ASP A 76 -4.91 2.41 -0.08
N ALA A 77 -4.00 1.52 0.34
CA ALA A 77 -3.65 1.36 1.74
C ALA A 77 -2.99 2.63 2.33
N MET A 78 -2.13 3.31 1.57
CA MET A 78 -1.51 4.59 1.97
C MET A 78 -2.52 5.73 2.06
N ARG A 79 -3.56 5.73 1.22
CA ARG A 79 -4.64 6.73 1.25
C ARG A 79 -5.54 6.60 2.48
N ARG A 80 -5.62 5.42 3.10
CA ARG A 80 -6.46 5.25 4.30
C ARG A 80 -5.95 6.17 5.41
N TYR A 81 -6.81 7.08 5.86
CA TYR A 81 -6.52 7.91 7.03
C TYR A 81 -6.03 7.03 8.19
N ARG A 82 -4.90 7.39 8.79
CA ARG A 82 -4.35 6.68 9.94
C ARG A 82 -5.31 6.74 11.13
N LEU A 83 -6.02 7.87 11.28
CA LEU A 83 -7.12 8.03 12.21
C LEU A 83 -8.42 7.57 11.55
N ARG A 84 -9.09 6.59 12.15
CA ARG A 84 -10.39 6.09 11.68
C ARG A 84 -11.34 5.96 12.85
N LYS A 85 -12.63 6.11 12.57
CA LYS A 85 -13.69 5.78 13.51
C LYS A 85 -13.64 4.29 13.84
N VAL A 86 -13.86 3.96 15.11
CA VAL A 86 -13.90 2.59 15.62
C VAL A 86 -15.18 2.37 16.44
N VAL A 87 -15.53 1.11 16.67
CA VAL A 87 -16.60 0.73 17.61
C VAL A 87 -15.94 0.26 18.91
N ASN A 88 -16.24 0.90 20.03
CA ASN A 88 -15.77 0.46 21.34
C ASN A 88 -16.68 -0.66 21.86
N ALA A 89 -16.20 -1.90 21.81
CA ALA A 89 -16.89 -3.09 22.33
C ALA A 89 -16.36 -3.57 23.69
N THR A 90 -15.50 -2.78 24.36
CA THR A 90 -14.84 -3.18 25.61
C THR A 90 -15.65 -2.84 26.87
N GLY A 91 -16.66 -1.98 26.75
CA GLY A 91 -17.39 -1.42 27.89
C GLY A 91 -16.63 -0.35 28.68
N VAL A 92 -15.37 -0.06 28.34
CA VAL A 92 -14.58 1.01 28.98
C VAL A 92 -14.98 2.37 28.43
N VAL A 93 -15.61 3.21 29.25
CA VAL A 93 -16.09 4.55 28.85
C VAL A 93 -14.93 5.49 28.51
N LEU A 94 -13.91 5.58 29.38
CA LEU A 94 -12.71 6.42 29.17
C LEU A 94 -11.55 5.58 28.62
N HIS A 95 -11.56 5.35 27.31
CA HIS A 95 -10.55 4.48 26.67
C HIS A 95 -9.36 5.29 26.13
N THR A 96 -8.23 5.28 26.84
CA THR A 96 -7.04 6.07 26.48
C THR A 96 -6.49 5.79 25.08
N ASN A 97 -6.50 4.52 24.64
CA ASN A 97 -6.05 4.15 23.30
C ASN A 97 -7.05 4.50 22.17
N LEU A 98 -8.30 4.84 22.50
CA LEU A 98 -9.36 5.17 21.52
C LEU A 98 -9.79 6.64 21.57
N GLY A 99 -9.04 7.50 22.27
CA GLY A 99 -9.31 8.93 22.33
C GLY A 99 -10.12 9.42 23.52
N ARG A 100 -10.21 8.63 24.61
CA ARG A 100 -10.89 9.01 25.87
C ARG A 100 -12.38 9.33 25.64
N SER A 101 -12.80 10.56 25.93
CA SER A 101 -14.19 11.00 25.82
C SER A 101 -14.50 11.45 24.40
N PRO A 102 -15.50 10.86 23.72
CA PRO A 102 -16.01 11.42 22.47
C PRO A 102 -16.66 12.79 22.73
N LEU A 103 -16.50 13.71 21.79
CA LEU A 103 -17.15 15.01 21.81
C LEU A 103 -18.61 14.87 21.35
N CYS A 104 -19.51 15.64 21.97
CA CYS A 104 -20.88 15.81 21.46
C CYS A 104 -20.88 16.68 20.19
N GLU A 105 -22.00 16.65 19.45
CA GLU A 105 -22.11 17.36 18.17
C GLU A 105 -21.96 18.87 18.34
N GLU A 106 -22.48 19.43 19.43
CA GLU A 106 -22.41 20.85 19.74
C GLU A 106 -20.95 21.29 20.00
N ALA A 107 -20.19 20.50 20.76
CA ALA A 107 -18.79 20.77 21.03
C ALA A 107 -17.94 20.70 19.76
N LEU A 108 -18.22 19.72 18.88
CA LEU A 108 -17.56 19.62 17.57
C LEU A 108 -17.89 20.83 16.70
N ALA A 109 -19.17 21.24 16.61
CA ALA A 109 -19.59 22.39 15.81
C ALA A 109 -18.86 23.68 16.23
N HIS A 110 -18.72 23.93 17.54
CA HIS A 110 -17.97 25.07 18.05
C HIS A 110 -16.46 25.02 17.74
N MET A 111 -15.85 23.83 17.62
CA MET A 111 -14.42 23.68 17.33
C MET A 111 -14.06 23.86 15.86
N VAL A 112 -14.94 23.45 14.93
CA VAL A 112 -14.64 23.49 13.49
C VAL A 112 -14.88 24.88 12.90
N GLY A 113 -15.51 25.80 13.64
CA GLY A 113 -15.67 27.20 13.26
C GLY A 113 -16.50 27.37 11.99
N VAL A 114 -17.81 27.18 12.13
CA VAL A 114 -18.80 27.85 11.24
C VAL A 114 -19.16 29.17 11.87
#